data_AF-A0A918F8F3-F1
#
_entry.id   AF-A0A918F8F3-F1
#
_cell.length_a   1.000
_cell.length_b   1.000
_cell.length_c   1.000
_cell.angle_alpha   90.00
_cell.angle_beta   90.00
_cell.angle_gamma   90.00
#
_symmetry.space_group_name_H-M   'P 1'
#
loop_
_entity.id
_entity.type
_entity.pdbx_description
1 polymer ?
#
loop_
_entity_poly.entity_id
_entity_poly.type
_entity_poly.pdbx_seq_one_letter_code
_entity_poly.pdbx_strand_id
1 'polypeptide(L)'
;MPAEQTTTAPHPSEGWTERREHADGVSYWRRGERHRAVGWAVDRAGAREAWLFGRRIPTPAHPEELCFAGQAADGVLEWHDEAGRVRVLRWTTAGGVEETRYLGETGAPEAHPGGYHRVRVLRTGERRFYEETAGGPRLHRLDGPALEDAGSARRSRWLEHGAPVASPEELLNAAKRRAMAAWNRGVDAPAHVLAEADAERIAAVVAAEPDCELAWELSIAFPTPWIAGMRRAGLAERPPVRG
;
A
#
# COMPACT_ATOMS: atom_id res chain seq x y z
N MET A 1 -9.14 29.55 23.90
CA MET A 1 -10.51 29.95 23.54
C MET A 1 -11.01 28.94 22.53
N PRO A 2 -12.07 28.15 22.79
CA PRO A 2 -12.62 27.29 21.77
C PRO A 2 -13.28 28.17 20.71
N ALA A 3 -12.89 28.00 19.44
CA ALA A 3 -13.42 28.77 18.33
C ALA A 3 -14.93 28.52 18.19
N GLU A 4 -15.69 29.61 18.01
CA GLU A 4 -17.14 29.59 17.85
C GLU A 4 -17.55 28.69 16.67
N GLN A 5 -18.45 27.75 16.97
CA GLN A 5 -19.07 26.87 15.98
C GLN A 5 -20.11 27.67 15.20
N THR A 6 -19.82 28.04 13.96
CA THR A 6 -20.80 28.71 13.09
C THR A 6 -21.51 27.67 12.23
N THR A 7 -22.66 27.16 12.69
CA THR A 7 -23.56 26.35 11.86
C THR A 7 -24.24 27.23 10.81
N THR A 8 -23.95 27.01 9.54
CA THR A 8 -24.70 27.63 8.43
C THR A 8 -25.92 26.80 8.06
N ALA A 9 -27.00 27.48 7.65
CA ALA A 9 -28.38 26.99 7.55
C ALA A 9 -28.60 25.68 6.74
N PRO A 10 -29.65 24.91 7.05
CA PRO A 10 -29.99 23.68 6.33
C PRO A 10 -30.35 23.94 4.84
N HIS A 11 -29.76 23.16 3.93
CA HIS A 11 -30.01 23.20 2.49
C HIS A 11 -31.21 22.29 2.09
N PRO A 12 -32.11 22.70 1.19
CA PRO A 12 -33.40 22.03 0.95
C PRO A 12 -33.36 20.81 0.01
N SER A 13 -32.21 20.15 -0.17
CA SER A 13 -32.12 18.88 -0.91
C SER A 13 -31.90 17.72 0.06
N GLU A 14 -32.86 16.78 0.11
CA GLU A 14 -32.80 15.43 0.71
C GLU A 14 -31.70 15.13 1.76
N GLY A 15 -31.60 15.98 2.78
CA GLY A 15 -30.75 15.79 3.95
C GLY A 15 -29.24 15.73 3.68
N TRP A 16 -28.66 16.68 2.93
CA TRP A 16 -27.22 16.71 2.62
C TRP A 16 -26.42 17.83 3.31
N THR A 17 -25.23 17.45 3.80
CA THR A 17 -24.01 18.26 4.06
C THR A 17 -24.14 19.50 4.95
N GLU A 18 -24.22 19.29 6.27
CA GLU A 18 -23.77 20.30 7.23
C GLU A 18 -22.28 20.58 6.97
N ARG A 19 -21.96 21.82 6.58
CA ARG A 19 -20.59 22.30 6.43
C ARG A 19 -20.18 22.98 7.73
N ARG A 20 -19.11 22.49 8.34
CA ARG A 20 -18.49 23.12 9.51
C ARG A 20 -17.19 23.78 9.09
N GLU A 21 -17.10 25.09 9.31
CA GLU A 21 -15.86 25.85 9.19
C GLU A 21 -15.07 25.75 10.50
N HIS A 22 -13.76 25.61 10.35
CA HIS A 22 -12.78 25.53 11.43
C HIS A 22 -11.66 26.52 11.11
N ALA A 23 -10.87 26.91 12.11
CA ALA A 23 -9.75 27.82 11.90
C ALA A 23 -8.69 27.25 10.92
N ASP A 24 -8.64 25.92 10.79
CA ASP A 24 -7.68 25.18 9.99
C ASP A 24 -8.26 24.63 8.67
N GLY A 25 -9.55 24.84 8.38
CA GLY A 25 -10.19 24.38 7.15
C GLY A 25 -11.67 24.04 7.29
N VAL A 26 -12.13 23.03 6.55
CA VAL A 26 -13.57 22.68 6.44
C VAL A 26 -13.84 21.18 6.62
N SER A 27 -15.07 20.86 7.03
CA SER A 27 -15.56 19.47 7.05
C SER A 27 -17.05 19.38 6.73
N TYR A 28 -17.44 18.25 6.16
CA TYR A 28 -18.79 18.00 5.65
C TYR A 28 -19.43 16.80 6.37
N TRP A 29 -20.69 16.98 6.78
CA TRP A 29 -21.40 16.04 7.67
C TRP A 29 -22.82 15.75 7.18
N ARG A 30 -23.29 14.52 7.40
CA ARG A 30 -24.67 14.10 7.15
C ARG A 30 -25.15 13.27 8.33
N ARG A 31 -26.29 13.66 8.93
CA ARG A 31 -26.87 12.97 10.11
C ARG A 31 -25.89 12.78 11.27
N GLY A 32 -25.05 13.79 11.54
CA GLY A 32 -24.06 13.74 12.62
C GLY A 32 -22.78 12.96 12.30
N GLU A 33 -22.65 12.39 11.10
CA GLU A 33 -21.47 11.64 10.66
C GLU A 33 -20.71 12.37 9.54
N ARG A 34 -19.38 12.21 9.47
CA ARG A 34 -18.60 12.75 8.34
C ARG A 34 -19.05 12.08 7.04
N HIS A 35 -19.36 12.90 6.03
CA HIS A 35 -19.93 12.41 4.79
C HIS A 35 -19.74 13.42 3.65
N ARG A 36 -19.21 12.95 2.52
CA ARG A 36 -19.28 13.66 1.24
C ARG A 36 -19.27 12.68 0.08
N ALA A 37 -20.34 12.66 -0.72
CA ALA A 37 -20.49 11.74 -1.85
C ALA A 37 -19.50 12.01 -2.99
N VAL A 38 -18.97 13.25 -3.07
CA VAL A 38 -18.07 13.75 -4.11
C VAL A 38 -17.07 14.70 -3.45
N GLY A 39 -15.77 14.45 -3.60
CA GLY A 39 -14.71 15.28 -2.99
C GLY A 39 -14.37 14.91 -1.53
N TRP A 40 -13.39 15.63 -0.98
CA TRP A 40 -12.93 15.45 0.40
C TRP A 40 -13.98 15.85 1.44
N ALA A 41 -14.30 14.95 2.37
CA ALA A 41 -15.19 15.24 3.48
C ALA A 41 -14.51 16.05 4.59
N VAL A 42 -13.17 16.01 4.65
CA VAL A 42 -12.34 16.87 5.50
C VAL A 42 -11.23 17.44 4.64
N ASP A 43 -11.05 18.75 4.70
CA ASP A 43 -9.94 19.46 4.07
C ASP A 43 -9.43 20.49 5.07
N ARG A 44 -8.37 20.16 5.82
CA ARG A 44 -7.84 20.97 6.93
C ARG A 44 -6.33 20.92 6.98
N ALA A 45 -5.65 22.08 6.96
CA ALA A 45 -4.21 22.24 7.18
C ALA A 45 -3.31 21.10 6.63
N GLY A 46 -3.50 20.70 5.37
CA GLY A 46 -2.72 19.65 4.71
C GLY A 46 -3.21 18.22 4.91
N ALA A 47 -4.30 18.01 5.64
CA ALA A 47 -4.99 16.74 5.80
C ALA A 47 -6.29 16.72 5.00
N ARG A 48 -6.32 15.86 3.98
CA ARG A 48 -7.47 15.58 3.15
C ARG A 48 -8.00 14.18 3.44
N GLU A 49 -9.30 14.07 3.76
CA GLU A 49 -9.90 12.78 4.11
C GLU A 49 -11.22 12.54 3.36
N ALA A 50 -11.34 11.36 2.75
CA ALA A 50 -12.57 10.89 2.13
C ALA A 50 -13.42 10.13 3.16
N TRP A 51 -14.71 10.45 3.25
CA TRP A 51 -15.63 9.79 4.18
C TRP A 51 -17.00 9.58 3.52
N LEU A 52 -17.54 8.39 3.69
CA LEU A 52 -18.90 8.03 3.28
C LEU A 52 -19.63 7.40 4.46
N PHE A 53 -20.69 8.09 4.91
CA PHE A 53 -21.59 7.61 5.97
C PHE A 53 -20.83 7.21 7.25
N GLY A 54 -20.01 8.13 7.77
CA GLY A 54 -19.24 7.91 9.00
C GLY A 54 -18.05 6.97 8.85
N ARG A 55 -17.85 6.33 7.69
CA ARG A 55 -16.69 5.49 7.40
C ARG A 55 -15.62 6.28 6.65
N ARG A 56 -14.40 6.31 7.19
CA ARG A 56 -13.22 6.81 6.47
C ARG A 56 -12.91 5.89 5.31
N ILE A 57 -12.77 6.45 4.12
CA ILE A 57 -12.31 5.73 2.94
C ILE A 57 -10.81 5.99 2.80
N PRO A 58 -9.95 4.97 2.91
CA PRO A 58 -8.51 5.16 2.73
C PRO A 58 -8.20 5.58 1.30
N THR A 59 -7.41 6.65 1.14
CA THR A 59 -6.86 7.05 -0.15
C THR A 59 -5.91 5.95 -0.65
N PRO A 60 -6.08 5.45 -1.88
CA PRO A 60 -5.14 4.52 -2.48
C PRO A 60 -3.73 5.10 -2.52
N ALA A 61 -2.71 4.25 -2.32
CA ALA A 61 -1.33 4.67 -2.51
C ALA A 61 -1.11 5.02 -3.99
N HIS A 62 -0.69 6.25 -4.27
CA HIS A 62 -0.46 6.76 -5.63
C HIS A 62 0.68 7.79 -5.63
N PRO A 63 1.52 7.84 -6.68
CA PRO A 63 2.70 8.70 -6.67
C PRO A 63 2.31 10.18 -6.82
N GLU A 64 1.18 10.44 -7.49
CA GLU A 64 0.56 11.76 -7.58
C GLU A 64 -0.48 11.95 -6.47
N GLU A 65 -0.73 13.22 -6.08
CA GLU A 65 -1.81 13.54 -5.16
C GLU A 65 -3.17 13.29 -5.82
N LEU A 66 -3.92 12.33 -5.27
CA LEU A 66 -5.22 11.94 -5.78
C LEU A 66 -6.34 12.64 -5.04
N CYS A 67 -7.32 13.16 -5.76
CA CYS A 67 -8.57 13.66 -5.20
C CYS A 67 -9.67 12.60 -5.29
N PHE A 68 -10.33 12.31 -4.17
CA PHE A 68 -11.53 11.45 -4.19
C PHE A 68 -12.65 12.13 -4.97
N ALA A 69 -13.02 11.57 -6.11
CA ALA A 69 -14.05 12.12 -6.98
C ALA A 69 -15.45 11.76 -6.50
N GLY A 70 -15.62 10.60 -5.87
CA GLY A 70 -16.90 10.22 -5.30
C GLY A 70 -17.26 8.76 -5.56
N GLN A 71 -18.55 8.48 -5.43
CA GLN A 71 -19.14 7.21 -5.79
C GLN A 71 -19.96 7.34 -7.08
N ALA A 72 -19.59 6.56 -8.10
CA ALA A 72 -20.35 6.39 -9.33
C ALA A 72 -21.68 5.66 -9.08
N ALA A 73 -22.62 5.75 -10.04
CA ALA A 73 -23.97 5.19 -9.89
C ALA A 73 -23.99 3.66 -9.71
N ASP A 74 -22.98 2.96 -10.22
CA ASP A 74 -22.77 1.53 -10.06
C ASP A 74 -22.11 1.15 -8.70
N GLY A 75 -21.84 2.15 -7.87
CA GLY A 75 -21.25 1.99 -6.55
C GLY A 75 -19.72 2.01 -6.54
N VAL A 76 -19.07 2.18 -7.69
CA VAL A 76 -17.59 2.29 -7.80
C VAL A 76 -17.13 3.61 -7.20
N LEU A 77 -16.06 3.56 -6.43
CA LEU A 77 -15.37 4.72 -5.87
C LEU A 77 -14.26 5.15 -6.82
N GLU A 78 -14.17 6.45 -7.09
CA GLU A 78 -13.25 7.02 -8.08
C GLU A 78 -12.28 8.01 -7.45
N TRP A 79 -11.02 7.98 -7.89
CA TRP A 79 -10.01 8.98 -7.56
C TRP A 79 -9.40 9.55 -8.83
N HIS A 80 -9.28 10.86 -8.85
CA HIS A 80 -8.77 11.62 -9.98
C HIS A 80 -7.42 12.25 -9.66
N ASP A 81 -6.59 12.46 -10.67
CA ASP A 81 -5.43 13.34 -10.58
C ASP A 81 -5.84 14.83 -10.61
N GLU A 82 -4.85 15.72 -10.50
CA GLU A 82 -5.06 17.18 -10.57
C GLU A 82 -5.65 17.64 -11.91
N ALA A 83 -5.45 16.87 -12.98
CA ALA A 83 -6.03 17.13 -14.30
C ALA A 83 -7.48 16.62 -14.43
N GLY A 84 -8.03 16.02 -13.36
CA GLY A 84 -9.40 15.50 -13.33
C GLY A 84 -9.57 14.14 -14.02
N ARG A 85 -8.48 13.45 -14.38
CA ARG A 85 -8.52 12.12 -15.01
C ARG A 85 -8.67 11.05 -13.95
N VAL A 86 -9.51 10.04 -14.19
CA VAL A 86 -9.64 8.88 -13.29
C VAL A 86 -8.33 8.09 -13.29
N ARG A 87 -7.70 7.96 -12.13
CA ARG A 87 -6.47 7.18 -11.95
C ARG A 87 -6.67 5.94 -11.09
N VAL A 88 -7.68 5.93 -10.23
CA VAL A 88 -7.98 4.76 -9.39
C VAL A 88 -9.46 4.50 -9.30
N LEU A 89 -9.83 3.24 -9.46
CA LEU A 89 -11.17 2.71 -9.22
C LEU A 89 -11.13 1.74 -8.05
N ARG A 90 -12.09 1.83 -7.13
CA ARG A 90 -12.26 0.87 -6.02
C ARG A 90 -13.71 0.45 -5.89
N TRP A 91 -13.97 -0.84 -5.73
CA TRP A 91 -15.34 -1.34 -5.55
C TRP A 91 -15.37 -2.53 -4.60
N THR A 92 -16.56 -2.83 -4.08
CA THR A 92 -16.80 -4.04 -3.29
C THR A 92 -17.59 -5.02 -4.13
N THR A 93 -17.04 -6.21 -4.33
CA THR A 93 -17.73 -7.29 -5.04
C THR A 93 -18.89 -7.85 -4.20
N ALA A 94 -19.82 -8.59 -4.83
CA ALA A 94 -20.91 -9.26 -4.11
C ALA A 94 -20.42 -10.19 -2.97
N GLY A 95 -19.21 -10.73 -3.07
CA GLY A 95 -18.57 -11.52 -2.01
C GLY A 95 -18.02 -10.71 -0.82
N GLY A 96 -18.19 -9.38 -0.82
CA GLY A 96 -17.65 -8.48 0.19
C GLY A 96 -16.13 -8.35 0.17
N VAL A 97 -15.52 -8.57 -1.00
CA VAL A 97 -14.10 -8.34 -1.24
C VAL A 97 -13.93 -6.96 -1.85
N GLU A 98 -13.00 -6.18 -1.31
CA GLU A 98 -12.63 -4.88 -1.87
C GLU A 98 -11.59 -5.06 -2.96
N GLU A 99 -11.81 -4.43 -4.11
CA GLU A 99 -10.90 -4.46 -5.24
C GLU A 99 -10.49 -3.05 -5.62
N THR A 100 -9.24 -2.89 -6.06
CA THR A 100 -8.68 -1.62 -6.52
C THR A 100 -7.98 -1.83 -7.85
N ARG A 101 -8.21 -0.92 -8.80
CA ARG A 101 -7.58 -0.91 -10.12
C ARG A 101 -6.96 0.46 -10.37
N TYR A 102 -5.74 0.44 -10.89
CA TYR A 102 -4.98 1.64 -11.24
C TYR A 102 -4.99 1.84 -12.75
N LEU A 103 -5.20 3.07 -13.18
CA LEU A 103 -5.37 3.47 -14.58
C LEU A 103 -4.34 4.53 -14.94
N GLY A 104 -3.74 4.38 -16.12
CA GLY A 104 -2.82 5.36 -16.66
C GLY A 104 -3.51 6.50 -17.37
N GLU A 105 -2.70 7.39 -17.94
CA GLU A 105 -3.17 8.63 -18.55
C GLU A 105 -4.19 8.41 -19.67
N THR A 106 -4.15 7.25 -20.33
CA THR A 106 -5.04 6.86 -21.42
C THR A 106 -6.31 6.13 -20.94
N GLY A 107 -6.46 5.92 -19.62
CA GLY A 107 -7.52 5.11 -19.02
C GLY A 107 -7.30 3.60 -19.12
N ALA A 108 -6.20 3.15 -19.75
CA ALA A 108 -5.81 1.75 -19.74
C ALA A 108 -5.27 1.35 -18.35
N PRO A 109 -5.42 0.08 -17.92
CA PRO A 109 -4.76 -0.39 -16.71
C PRO A 109 -3.26 -0.13 -16.80
N GLU A 110 -2.69 0.53 -15.79
CA GLU A 110 -1.26 0.81 -15.74
C GLU A 110 -0.60 0.10 -14.56
N ALA A 111 0.70 -0.13 -14.70
CA ALA A 111 1.53 -0.52 -13.59
C ALA A 111 1.68 0.70 -12.66
N HIS A 112 1.51 0.47 -11.37
CA HIS A 112 1.46 1.54 -10.37
C HIS A 112 2.56 1.35 -9.31
N PRO A 113 2.91 2.30 -8.41
CA PRO A 113 3.78 2.00 -7.26
C PRO A 113 3.43 0.68 -6.58
N GLY A 114 4.30 -0.31 -6.79
CA GLY A 114 4.05 -1.72 -6.50
C GLY A 114 4.17 -2.69 -7.69
N GLY A 115 4.16 -2.19 -8.92
CA GLY A 115 4.31 -2.95 -10.16
C GLY A 115 3.08 -3.75 -10.60
N TYR A 116 1.87 -3.49 -10.08
CA TYR A 116 0.67 -4.31 -10.34
C TYR A 116 -0.52 -3.49 -10.85
N HIS A 117 -1.48 -4.17 -11.49
CA HIS A 117 -2.67 -3.59 -12.13
C HIS A 117 -3.95 -3.70 -11.27
N ARG A 118 -4.03 -4.70 -10.38
CA ARG A 118 -5.20 -4.91 -9.49
C ARG A 118 -4.77 -5.36 -8.11
N VAL A 119 -5.36 -4.75 -7.08
CA VAL A 119 -5.27 -5.21 -5.68
C VAL A 119 -6.60 -5.78 -5.26
N ARG A 120 -6.58 -6.92 -4.59
CA ARG A 120 -7.75 -7.51 -3.93
C ARG A 120 -7.48 -7.57 -2.43
N VAL A 121 -8.34 -6.94 -1.63
CA VAL A 121 -8.30 -7.01 -0.17
C VAL A 121 -9.46 -7.88 0.32
N LEU A 122 -9.10 -9.00 0.95
CA LEU A 122 -10.05 -9.94 1.52
C LEU A 122 -10.55 -9.45 2.88
N ARG A 123 -11.70 -9.97 3.34
CA ARG A 123 -12.24 -9.67 4.68
C ARG A 123 -11.26 -9.99 5.82
N THR A 124 -10.32 -10.91 5.59
CA THR A 124 -9.24 -11.27 6.52
C THR A 124 -8.13 -10.21 6.61
N GLY A 125 -8.16 -9.19 5.76
CA GLY A 125 -7.07 -8.21 5.60
C GLY A 125 -5.99 -8.65 4.61
N GLU A 126 -5.97 -9.92 4.16
CA GLU A 126 -5.03 -10.40 3.16
C GLU A 126 -5.16 -9.59 1.86
N ARG A 127 -4.02 -9.10 1.35
CA ARG A 127 -3.95 -8.35 0.10
C ARG A 127 -3.32 -9.21 -0.99
N ARG A 128 -3.94 -9.23 -2.17
CA ARG A 128 -3.42 -9.94 -3.35
C ARG A 128 -3.16 -8.95 -4.47
N PHE A 129 -2.03 -9.09 -5.11
CA PHE A 129 -1.54 -8.20 -6.15
C PHE A 129 -1.48 -8.95 -7.48
N TYR A 130 -2.06 -8.35 -8.52
CA TYR A 130 -2.20 -8.98 -9.83
C TYR A 130 -1.65 -8.09 -10.93
N GLU A 131 -0.91 -8.73 -11.85
CA GLU A 131 -0.60 -8.21 -13.16
C GLU A 131 -1.71 -8.64 -14.15
N GLU A 132 -2.18 -7.71 -15.00
CA GLU A 132 -3.15 -8.01 -16.06
C GLU A 132 -2.39 -8.51 -17.29
N THR A 133 -2.80 -9.66 -17.84
CA THR A 133 -2.16 -10.24 -19.03
C THR A 133 -3.20 -10.61 -20.07
N ALA A 134 -2.80 -10.86 -21.31
CA ALA A 134 -3.73 -11.30 -22.37
C ALA A 134 -4.47 -12.62 -22.00
N GLY A 135 -3.87 -13.45 -21.14
CA GLY A 135 -4.49 -14.68 -20.60
C GLY A 135 -5.26 -14.48 -19.29
N GLY A 136 -5.48 -13.24 -18.86
CA GLY A 136 -6.13 -12.88 -17.59
C GLY A 136 -5.15 -12.52 -16.46
N PRO A 137 -5.67 -12.15 -15.28
CA PRO A 137 -4.86 -11.64 -14.18
C PRO A 137 -4.01 -12.74 -13.53
N ARG A 138 -2.74 -12.45 -13.26
CA ARG A 138 -1.79 -13.36 -12.60
C ARG A 138 -1.24 -12.73 -11.33
N LEU A 139 -1.06 -13.53 -10.28
CA LEU A 139 -0.46 -13.07 -9.03
C LEU A 139 0.99 -12.65 -9.28
N HIS A 140 1.30 -11.38 -9.01
CA HIS A 140 2.60 -10.80 -9.30
C HIS A 140 2.79 -9.55 -8.44
N ARG A 141 3.99 -9.39 -7.89
CA ARG A 141 4.45 -8.14 -7.30
C ARG A 141 5.99 -8.13 -7.28
N LEU A 142 6.60 -7.03 -7.76
CA LEU A 142 8.07 -6.89 -7.82
C LEU A 142 8.68 -6.40 -6.51
N ASP A 143 7.96 -5.55 -5.78
CA ASP A 143 8.45 -4.84 -4.60
C ASP A 143 7.89 -5.40 -3.28
N GLY A 144 7.39 -6.64 -3.30
CA GLY A 144 6.72 -7.23 -2.16
C GLY A 144 6.07 -8.57 -2.50
N PRO A 145 5.44 -9.22 -1.50
CA PRO A 145 4.76 -10.48 -1.73
C PRO A 145 3.50 -10.27 -2.58
N ALA A 146 3.27 -11.16 -3.55
CA ALA A 146 2.05 -11.16 -4.35
C ALA A 146 0.80 -11.49 -3.51
N LEU A 147 0.97 -12.21 -2.39
CA LEU A 147 -0.06 -12.38 -1.35
C LEU A 147 0.53 -11.91 -0.02
N GLU A 148 0.05 -10.77 0.46
CA GLU A 148 0.49 -10.14 1.69
C GLU A 148 -0.48 -10.52 2.83
N ASP A 149 0.04 -11.26 3.81
CA ASP A 149 -0.68 -11.61 5.03
C ASP A 149 -0.66 -10.41 6.00
N ALA A 150 -1.85 -10.02 6.47
CA ALA A 150 -2.00 -8.83 7.30
C ALA A 150 -1.33 -8.93 8.69
N GLY A 151 -0.92 -10.12 9.13
CA GLY A 151 -0.40 -10.34 10.48
C GLY A 151 0.98 -10.96 10.53
N SER A 152 1.70 -11.16 9.41
CA SER A 152 3.08 -11.65 9.41
C SER A 152 3.69 -11.72 8.01
N ALA A 153 4.81 -11.00 7.78
CA ALA A 153 5.65 -11.16 6.58
C ALA A 153 6.04 -12.61 6.25
N ARG A 154 6.25 -13.47 7.26
CA ARG A 154 6.57 -14.91 7.06
C ARG A 154 5.45 -15.72 6.38
N ARG A 155 4.18 -15.33 6.58
CA ARG A 155 3.03 -16.03 5.98
C ARG A 155 2.72 -15.53 4.57
N SER A 156 3.30 -14.39 4.19
CA SER A 156 3.15 -13.81 2.86
C SER A 156 3.82 -14.69 1.80
N ARG A 157 3.21 -14.76 0.61
CA ARG A 157 3.71 -15.59 -0.50
C ARG A 157 4.24 -14.72 -1.62
N TRP A 158 5.40 -15.12 -2.13
CA TRP A 158 6.12 -14.44 -3.19
C TRP A 158 5.89 -15.18 -4.51
N LEU A 159 5.32 -14.47 -5.48
CA LEU A 159 5.11 -14.99 -6.82
C LEU A 159 5.46 -13.92 -7.84
N GLU A 160 6.13 -14.35 -8.90
CA GLU A 160 6.43 -13.53 -10.07
C GLU A 160 5.72 -14.18 -11.26
N HIS A 161 4.82 -13.43 -11.90
CA HIS A 161 4.02 -13.88 -13.05
C HIS A 161 3.21 -15.17 -12.78
N GLY A 162 2.76 -15.35 -11.54
CA GLY A 162 2.01 -16.51 -11.08
C GLY A 162 2.86 -17.71 -10.69
N ALA A 163 4.19 -17.65 -10.86
CA ALA A 163 5.11 -18.70 -10.43
C ALA A 163 5.65 -18.42 -9.02
N PRO A 164 5.67 -19.39 -8.10
CA PRO A 164 6.31 -19.23 -6.80
C PRO A 164 7.81 -18.93 -6.95
N VAL A 165 8.28 -17.95 -6.18
CA VAL A 165 9.70 -17.62 -6.03
C VAL A 165 10.10 -17.72 -4.56
N ALA A 166 11.41 -17.82 -4.29
CA ALA A 166 11.90 -17.95 -2.93
C ALA A 166 11.55 -16.69 -2.10
N SER A 167 10.83 -16.92 -1.01
CA SER A 167 10.55 -15.90 0.00
C SER A 167 11.81 -15.52 0.78
N PRO A 168 11.87 -14.32 1.39
CA PRO A 168 12.98 -13.93 2.26
C PRO A 168 13.24 -14.89 3.43
N GLU A 169 12.21 -15.53 3.97
CA GLU A 169 12.37 -16.59 4.98
C GLU A 169 13.02 -17.85 4.40
N GLU A 170 12.62 -18.30 3.21
CA GLU A 170 13.25 -19.44 2.54
C GLU A 170 14.72 -19.17 2.18
N LEU A 171 15.02 -17.94 1.73
CA LEU A 171 16.38 -17.47 1.47
C LEU A 171 17.22 -17.48 2.74
N LEU A 172 16.68 -16.94 3.85
CA LEU A 172 17.32 -16.96 5.16
C LEU A 172 17.59 -18.40 5.64
N ASN A 173 16.59 -19.28 5.55
CA ASN A 173 16.72 -20.67 5.94
C ASN A 173 17.77 -21.41 5.08
N ALA A 174 17.85 -21.11 3.78
CA ALA A 174 18.88 -21.64 2.91
C ALA A 174 20.29 -21.16 3.31
N ALA A 175 20.44 -19.88 3.67
CA ALA A 175 21.70 -19.35 4.18
C ALA A 175 22.11 -19.99 5.52
N LYS A 176 21.18 -20.12 6.47
CA LYS A 176 21.40 -20.81 7.76
C LYS A 176 21.89 -22.25 7.56
N ARG A 177 21.25 -23.01 6.66
CA ARG A 177 21.66 -24.39 6.33
C ARG A 177 23.07 -24.46 5.74
N ARG A 178 23.44 -23.53 4.86
CA ARG A 178 24.79 -23.48 4.27
C ARG A 178 25.85 -23.12 5.31
N ALA A 179 25.58 -22.14 6.17
CA ALA A 179 26.48 -21.77 7.26
C ALA A 179 26.71 -22.95 8.21
N MET A 180 25.65 -23.67 8.58
CA MET A 180 25.75 -24.89 9.39
C MET A 180 26.60 -25.98 8.71
N ALA A 181 26.42 -26.18 7.40
CA ALA A 181 27.20 -27.15 6.65
C ALA A 181 28.69 -26.76 6.51
N ALA A 182 29.02 -25.46 6.48
CA ALA A 182 30.40 -24.98 6.50
C ALA A 182 31.03 -25.19 7.88
N TRP A 183 30.32 -24.82 8.94
CA TRP A 183 30.72 -25.04 10.33
C TRP A 183 31.04 -26.51 10.61
N ASN A 184 30.16 -27.43 10.21
CA ASN A 184 30.36 -28.87 10.39
C ASN A 184 31.58 -29.43 9.64
N ARG A 185 32.08 -28.69 8.64
CA ARG A 185 33.29 -29.03 7.89
C ARG A 185 34.54 -28.29 8.40
N GLY A 186 34.42 -27.47 9.43
CA GLY A 186 35.52 -26.67 9.97
C GLY A 186 36.04 -25.62 9.01
N VAL A 187 35.19 -25.13 8.10
CA VAL A 187 35.53 -24.08 7.12
C VAL A 187 34.64 -22.87 7.29
N ASP A 188 35.13 -21.71 6.89
CA ASP A 188 34.34 -20.50 6.86
C ASP A 188 33.19 -20.61 5.86
N ALA A 189 32.04 -20.08 6.24
CA ALA A 189 30.89 -20.02 5.34
C ALA A 189 31.19 -19.03 4.21
N PRO A 190 31.07 -19.43 2.93
CA PRO A 190 31.24 -18.50 1.83
C PRO A 190 30.18 -17.40 1.90
N ALA A 191 30.57 -16.17 1.53
CA ALA A 191 29.65 -15.04 1.44
C ALA A 191 28.46 -15.40 0.54
N HIS A 192 27.25 -15.06 0.98
CA HIS A 192 26.06 -15.36 0.20
C HIS A 192 25.91 -14.38 -0.95
N VAL A 193 26.23 -14.83 -2.18
CA VAL A 193 25.95 -14.08 -3.40
C VAL A 193 24.49 -14.28 -3.76
N LEU A 194 23.67 -13.27 -3.48
CA LEU A 194 22.26 -13.23 -3.86
C LEU A 194 22.15 -12.78 -5.32
N ALA A 195 21.16 -13.33 -6.04
CA ALA A 195 20.69 -12.69 -7.25
C ALA A 195 20.06 -11.33 -6.89
N GLU A 196 20.11 -10.37 -7.80
CA GLU A 196 19.55 -9.03 -7.59
C GLU A 196 18.07 -9.08 -7.17
N ALA A 197 17.27 -9.91 -7.83
CA ALA A 197 15.86 -10.12 -7.48
C ALA A 197 15.68 -10.65 -6.04
N ASP A 198 16.54 -11.57 -5.58
CA ASP A 198 16.46 -12.12 -4.22
C ASP A 198 16.83 -11.06 -3.17
N ALA A 199 17.84 -10.23 -3.46
CA ALA A 199 18.21 -9.09 -2.63
C ALA A 199 17.07 -8.05 -2.54
N GLU A 200 16.42 -7.78 -3.66
CA GLU A 200 15.27 -6.88 -3.74
C GLU A 200 14.08 -7.36 -2.90
N ARG A 201 13.76 -8.66 -2.94
CA ARG A 201 12.69 -9.24 -2.09
C ARG A 201 13.01 -9.10 -0.60
N ILE A 202 14.27 -9.28 -0.20
CA ILE A 202 14.69 -9.06 1.19
C ILE A 202 14.53 -7.57 1.57
N ALA A 203 15.00 -6.66 0.72
CA ALA A 203 14.89 -5.22 0.96
C ALA A 203 13.43 -4.78 1.06
N ALA A 204 12.53 -5.35 0.27
CA ALA A 204 11.09 -5.10 0.32
C ALA A 204 10.45 -5.48 1.66
N VAL A 205 10.79 -6.66 2.23
CA VAL A 205 10.30 -7.03 3.59
C VAL A 205 10.79 -6.04 4.64
N VAL A 206 12.07 -5.71 4.61
CA VAL A 206 12.65 -4.78 5.59
C VAL A 206 12.07 -3.38 5.45
N ALA A 207 11.76 -2.93 4.23
CA ALA A 207 11.11 -1.64 4.01
C ALA A 207 9.67 -1.61 4.55
N ALA A 208 8.93 -2.71 4.41
CA ALA A 208 7.53 -2.79 4.84
C ALA A 208 7.39 -3.00 6.36
N GLU A 209 8.24 -3.84 6.95
CA GLU A 209 8.17 -4.24 8.37
C GLU A 209 9.59 -4.24 9.00
N PRO A 210 10.23 -3.06 9.16
CA PRO A 210 11.63 -2.97 9.60
C PRO A 210 11.88 -3.55 10.99
N ASP A 211 10.86 -3.54 11.85
CA ASP A 211 10.96 -3.99 13.25
C ASP A 211 10.52 -5.44 13.46
N CYS A 212 10.09 -6.17 12.42
CA CYS A 212 9.66 -7.56 12.59
C CYS A 212 10.84 -8.52 12.83
N GLU A 213 10.59 -9.63 13.52
CA GLU A 213 11.62 -10.65 13.81
C GLU A 213 12.37 -11.10 12.55
N LEU A 214 11.65 -11.28 11.43
CA LEU A 214 12.27 -11.67 10.17
C LEU A 214 13.26 -10.61 9.68
N ALA A 215 12.93 -9.31 9.74
CA ALA A 215 13.83 -8.23 9.35
C ALA A 215 15.11 -8.22 10.21
N TRP A 216 14.98 -8.47 11.52
CA TRP A 216 16.13 -8.62 12.42
C TRP A 216 17.03 -9.80 12.03
N GLU A 217 16.47 -10.98 11.76
CA GLU A 217 17.27 -12.13 11.34
C GLU A 217 17.94 -11.91 9.97
N LEU A 218 17.26 -11.21 9.06
CA LEU A 218 17.80 -10.84 7.75
C LEU A 218 18.97 -9.87 7.87
N SER A 219 19.02 -9.01 8.89
CA SER A 219 20.16 -8.10 9.13
C SER A 219 21.48 -8.85 9.36
N ILE A 220 21.40 -10.02 9.98
CA ILE A 220 22.56 -10.87 10.31
C ILE A 220 23.05 -11.61 9.06
N ALA A 221 22.12 -12.21 8.31
CA ALA A 221 22.47 -13.04 7.15
C ALA A 221 22.76 -12.20 5.89
N PHE A 222 22.06 -11.07 5.72
CA PHE A 222 22.05 -10.27 4.50
C PHE A 222 22.10 -8.77 4.82
N PRO A 223 23.22 -8.27 5.35
CA PRO A 223 23.32 -6.88 5.80
C PRO A 223 23.12 -5.85 4.66
N THR A 224 23.60 -6.14 3.45
CA THR A 224 23.47 -5.20 2.31
C THR A 224 22.00 -5.01 1.87
N PRO A 225 21.22 -6.07 1.57
CA PRO A 225 19.78 -5.93 1.34
C PRO A 225 19.02 -5.30 2.50
N TRP A 226 19.38 -5.62 3.74
CA TRP A 226 18.74 -5.04 4.93
C TRP A 226 18.95 -3.52 5.00
N ILE A 227 20.17 -3.03 4.80
CA ILE A 227 20.45 -1.58 4.73
C ILE A 227 19.63 -0.91 3.62
N ALA A 228 19.52 -1.55 2.45
CA ALA A 228 18.72 -1.03 1.35
C ALA A 228 17.24 -0.89 1.73
N GLY A 229 16.67 -1.89 2.41
CA GLY A 229 15.31 -1.84 2.94
C GLY A 229 15.12 -0.74 3.99
N MET A 230 16.04 -0.60 4.96
CA MET A 230 15.99 0.46 5.97
C MET A 230 16.04 1.86 5.35
N ARG A 231 16.82 2.06 4.27
CA ARG A 231 16.81 3.32 3.51
C ARG A 231 15.47 3.58 2.84
N ARG A 232 14.81 2.57 2.28
CA ARG A 232 13.47 2.71 1.69
C ARG A 232 12.41 3.06 2.73
N ALA A 233 12.55 2.54 3.95
CA ALA A 233 11.69 2.91 5.08
C ALA A 233 11.98 4.32 5.64
N GLY A 234 13.03 5.01 5.17
CA GLY A 234 13.45 6.30 5.71
C GLY A 234 14.14 6.23 7.07
N LEU A 235 14.62 5.04 7.48
CA LEU A 235 15.17 4.76 8.81
C LEU A 235 16.69 4.64 8.85
N ALA A 236 17.37 4.64 7.70
CA ALA A 236 18.82 4.69 7.63
C ALA A 236 19.30 6.07 7.16
N GLU A 237 20.23 6.68 7.92
CA GLU A 237 20.84 7.97 7.55
C GLU A 237 21.49 7.90 6.16
N ARG A 238 21.39 9.00 5.41
CA ARG A 238 22.16 9.19 4.17
C ARG A 238 23.65 8.97 4.49
N PRO A 239 24.41 8.23 3.65
CA PRO A 239 25.86 8.23 3.82
C PRO A 239 26.34 9.69 3.75
N PRO A 240 27.29 10.10 4.61
CA PRO A 240 27.83 11.44 4.54
C PRO A 240 28.39 11.67 3.14
N VAL A 241 27.91 12.71 2.46
CA VAL A 241 28.51 13.19 1.22
C VAL A 241 29.93 13.56 1.59
N ARG A 242 30.92 12.85 1.03
CA ARG A 242 32.33 13.25 1.16
C ARG A 242 32.46 14.63 0.51
N GLY A 243 32.59 15.66 1.34
CA GLY A 243 33.15 16.96 0.95
C GLY A 243 34.67 16.87 0.85
#